data_AF-A0A2K4Y678-F1
#
_entry.id   AF-A0A2K4Y678-F1
#
_cell.length_a   1.000
_cell.length_b   1.000
_cell.length_c   1.000
_cell.angle_alpha   90.00
_cell.angle_beta   90.00
_cell.angle_gamma   90.00
#
_symmetry.space_group_name_H-M   'P 1'
#
loop_
_entity.id
_entity.type
_entity.pdbx_description
1 polymer ?
#
loop_
_entity_poly.entity_id
_entity_poly.type
_entity_poly.pdbx_seq_one_letter_code
_entity_poly.pdbx_strand_id
1 'polypeptide(L)'
;VKPRAAAGGWNASLWSLIRELMCYLTVAGIGLAGLGDHRWISPVLLGMATIGATLVPPLAFPGVWTFSQLVVRSAIMFAAGALLYQWRDVMPARWSLVAVSVVIVVVAAVLLPDYRVVAALPLAYAVIVSAARIHNRRLRLRTDLSYGVYIYAFPTQQLLASCGVATLNPIAFAGVSTTVVVPLAALSWFAIEKPAQSLKFRLKRKWSGSQLAEASQS
;
A
#
# COMPACT_ATOMS: atom_id res chain seq x y z
N VAL A 1 4.61 -6.45 31.54
CA VAL A 1 3.75 -7.15 30.54
C VAL A 1 4.63 -7.54 29.36
N LYS A 2 5.01 -8.82 29.29
CA LYS A 2 5.90 -9.39 28.26
C LYS A 2 5.07 -9.48 26.95
N PRO A 3 5.44 -8.80 25.85
CA PRO A 3 4.69 -8.94 24.60
C PRO A 3 4.75 -10.41 24.19
N ARG A 4 3.57 -11.03 24.07
CA ARG A 4 3.43 -12.43 23.67
C ARG A 4 4.20 -12.64 22.37
N ALA A 5 5.17 -13.55 22.43
CA ALA A 5 5.83 -14.09 21.26
C ALA A 5 4.76 -14.54 20.24
N ALA A 6 5.07 -14.27 18.98
CA ALA A 6 4.27 -14.54 17.80
C ALA A 6 3.68 -15.96 17.77
N ALA A 7 2.47 -16.12 18.32
CA ALA A 7 1.56 -17.16 17.90
C ALA A 7 0.89 -16.65 16.61
N GLY A 8 1.40 -17.06 15.44
CA GLY A 8 0.73 -16.81 14.16
C GLY A 8 1.39 -15.78 13.24
N GLY A 9 2.66 -15.97 12.88
CA GLY A 9 3.34 -15.21 11.83
C GLY A 9 2.84 -15.50 10.41
N TRP A 10 1.53 -15.69 10.22
CA TRP A 10 0.88 -15.98 8.94
C TRP A 10 0.12 -14.77 8.38
N ASN A 11 -0.17 -13.78 9.23
CA ASN A 11 -1.00 -12.62 8.92
C ASN A 11 -0.21 -11.30 8.84
N ALA A 12 1.07 -11.34 8.47
CA ALA A 12 1.90 -10.14 8.39
C ALA A 12 1.31 -9.10 7.40
N SER A 13 0.65 -9.55 6.33
CA SER A 13 -0.10 -8.70 5.39
C SER A 13 -1.25 -7.94 6.07
N LEU A 14 -2.03 -8.59 6.95
CA LEU A 14 -3.09 -7.90 7.70
C LEU A 14 -2.52 -6.85 8.66
N TRP A 15 -1.38 -7.13 9.30
CA TRP A 15 -0.73 -6.16 10.19
C TRP A 15 -0.21 -4.92 9.44
N SER A 16 0.16 -5.02 8.16
CA SER A 16 0.43 -3.83 7.34
C SER A 16 -0.81 -3.02 7.03
N LEU A 17 -1.95 -3.68 6.82
CA LEU A 17 -3.22 -3.01 6.56
C LEU A 17 -3.69 -2.19 7.77
N ILE A 18 -3.49 -2.69 9.00
CA ILE A 18 -3.82 -1.94 10.22
C ILE A 18 -3.02 -0.62 10.30
N ARG A 19 -1.73 -0.64 9.92
CA ARG A 19 -0.91 0.58 9.89
C ARG A 19 -1.41 1.59 8.85
N GLU A 20 -1.81 1.10 7.68
CA GLU A 20 -2.41 1.93 6.64
C GLU A 20 -3.73 2.56 7.12
N LEU A 21 -4.58 1.79 7.80
CA LEU A 21 -5.81 2.30 8.41
C LEU A 21 -5.50 3.42 9.41
N MET A 22 -4.46 3.29 10.23
CA MET A 22 -4.06 4.37 11.14
C MET A 22 -3.66 5.64 10.39
N CYS A 23 -2.93 5.54 9.27
CA CYS A 23 -2.61 6.70 8.43
C CYS A 23 -3.87 7.39 7.88
N TYR A 24 -4.86 6.60 7.43
CA TYR A 24 -6.14 7.17 7.00
C TYR A 24 -6.91 7.82 8.14
N LEU A 25 -6.88 7.25 9.35
CA LEU A 25 -7.49 7.89 10.52
C LEU A 25 -6.79 9.21 10.88
N THR A 26 -5.47 9.29 10.74
CA THR A 26 -4.73 10.55 10.91
C THR A 26 -5.18 11.59 9.88
N VAL A 27 -5.28 11.23 8.61
CA VAL A 27 -5.78 12.14 7.56
C VAL A 27 -7.22 12.54 7.82
N ALA A 28 -8.08 11.60 8.23
CA ALA A 28 -9.46 11.89 8.58
C ALA A 28 -9.53 12.89 9.75
N GLY A 29 -8.71 12.71 10.79
CA GLY A 29 -8.59 13.66 11.90
C GLY A 29 -8.14 15.05 11.46
N ILE A 30 -7.14 15.13 10.57
CA ILE A 30 -6.68 16.39 9.98
C ILE A 30 -7.79 17.06 9.15
N GLY A 31 -8.54 16.28 8.38
CA GLY A 31 -9.69 16.76 7.61
C GLY A 31 -10.79 17.30 8.51
N LEU A 32 -11.15 16.58 9.58
CA LEU A 32 -12.14 17.01 10.58
C LEU A 32 -11.71 18.27 11.34
N ALA A 33 -10.40 18.46 11.52
CA ALA A 33 -9.86 19.69 12.12
C ALA A 33 -9.89 20.91 11.18
N GLY A 34 -10.38 20.77 9.94
CA GLY A 34 -10.40 21.85 8.94
C GLY A 34 -9.02 22.14 8.32
N LEU A 35 -8.06 21.25 8.58
CA LEU A 35 -6.67 21.43 8.17
C LEU A 35 -6.39 20.82 6.78
N GLY A 36 -7.29 19.98 6.25
CA GLY A 36 -7.09 19.26 4.98
C GLY A 36 -6.80 20.14 3.75
N ASP A 37 -7.29 21.38 3.71
CA ASP A 37 -7.06 22.30 2.58
C ASP A 37 -5.67 22.97 2.60
N HIS A 38 -4.96 22.87 3.72
CA HIS A 38 -3.67 23.53 3.90
C HIS A 38 -2.54 22.72 3.27
N ARG A 39 -2.03 23.23 2.14
CA ARG A 39 -0.96 22.62 1.32
C ARG A 39 0.36 22.39 2.06
N TRP A 40 0.57 23.03 3.21
CA TRP A 40 1.76 22.91 4.04
C TRP A 40 1.73 21.72 5.00
N ILE A 41 0.57 21.06 5.18
CA ILE A 41 0.48 19.91 6.09
C ILE A 41 1.17 18.68 5.52
N SER A 42 0.99 18.38 4.24
CA SER A 42 1.65 17.24 3.59
C SER A 42 3.19 17.31 3.68
N PRO A 43 3.86 18.45 3.41
CA PRO A 43 5.31 18.53 3.59
C PRO A 43 5.73 18.50 5.07
N VAL A 44 4.93 19.04 6.00
CA VAL A 44 5.20 18.91 7.44
C VAL A 44 5.12 17.46 7.89
N LEU A 45 4.08 16.72 7.48
CA LEU A 45 3.95 15.28 7.76
C LEU A 45 5.11 14.48 7.18
N LEU A 46 5.52 14.78 5.95
CA LEU A 46 6.67 14.14 5.32
C LEU A 46 7.96 14.46 6.10
N GLY A 47 8.17 15.71 6.50
CA GLY A 47 9.31 16.14 7.31
C GLY A 47 9.35 15.40 8.66
N MET A 48 8.23 15.35 9.38
CA MET A 48 8.14 14.61 10.64
C MET A 48 8.39 13.11 10.46
N ALA A 49 7.83 12.50 9.41
CA ALA A 49 8.07 11.08 9.12
C ALA A 49 9.54 10.82 8.74
N THR A 50 10.19 11.77 8.05
CA THR A 50 11.60 11.69 7.67
C THR A 50 12.52 11.82 8.89
N ILE A 51 12.25 12.77 9.78
CA ILE A 51 12.96 12.90 11.06
C ILE A 51 12.79 11.61 11.87
N GLY A 52 11.55 11.11 11.97
CA GLY A 52 11.27 9.83 12.63
C GLY A 52 12.08 8.66 12.04
N ALA A 53 12.26 8.63 10.71
CA ALA A 53 13.06 7.59 10.05
C ALA A 53 14.55 7.70 10.34
N THR A 54 15.08 8.91 10.51
CA THR A 54 16.48 9.11 10.89
C THR A 54 16.78 8.79 12.36
N LEU A 55 15.77 8.91 13.24
CA LEU A 55 15.89 8.63 14.67
C LEU A 55 15.76 7.14 15.02
N VAL A 56 15.23 6.34 14.09
CA VAL A 56 15.04 4.91 14.28
C VAL A 56 16.13 4.14 13.50
N PRO A 57 16.75 3.11 14.09
CA PRO A 57 17.75 2.32 13.37
C PRO A 57 17.20 1.75 12.06
N PRO A 58 18.00 1.72 10.99
CA PRO A 58 17.60 1.16 9.71
C PRO A 58 17.19 -0.32 9.86
N LEU A 59 16.36 -0.79 8.93
CA LEU A 59 15.95 -2.20 8.90
C LEU A 59 17.18 -3.07 8.59
N ALA A 60 17.82 -3.60 9.61
CA ALA A 60 18.88 -4.57 9.46
C ALA A 60 18.29 -5.97 9.27
N PHE A 61 18.85 -6.72 8.32
CA PHE A 61 18.68 -8.17 8.23
C PHE A 61 20.04 -8.82 8.46
N PRO A 62 20.16 -9.84 9.35
CA PRO A 62 19.11 -10.48 10.13
C PRO A 62 18.73 -9.68 11.39
N GLY A 63 17.43 -9.39 11.58
CA GLY A 63 16.94 -8.65 12.75
C GLY A 63 15.41 -8.66 12.83
N VAL A 64 14.86 -8.61 14.06
CA VAL A 64 13.41 -8.49 14.27
C VAL A 64 13.03 -7.02 14.16
N TRP A 65 12.18 -6.70 13.19
CA TRP A 65 11.73 -5.32 12.99
C TRP A 65 10.80 -4.88 14.13
N THR A 66 11.08 -3.70 14.68
CA THR A 66 10.29 -3.15 15.78
C THR A 66 9.03 -2.46 15.25
N PHE A 67 7.98 -2.42 16.06
CA PHE A 67 6.72 -1.75 15.69
C PHE A 67 6.96 -0.31 15.19
N SER A 68 7.84 0.44 15.87
CA SER A 68 8.21 1.81 15.52
C SER A 68 8.84 1.91 14.12
N GLN A 69 9.74 0.99 13.75
CA GLN A 69 10.34 0.93 12.40
C GLN A 69 9.27 0.78 11.32
N LEU A 70 8.28 -0.11 11.53
CA LEU A 70 7.23 -0.32 10.53
C LEU A 70 6.26 0.86 10.44
N VAL A 71 5.93 1.51 11.56
CA VAL A 71 5.04 2.68 11.56
C VAL A 71 5.67 3.85 10.82
N VAL A 72 6.92 4.19 11.13
CA VAL A 72 7.65 5.29 10.47
C VAL A 72 7.82 5.02 8.98
N ARG A 73 8.12 3.76 8.62
CA ARG A 73 8.19 3.32 7.23
C ARG A 73 6.88 3.52 6.47
N SER A 74 5.74 3.17 7.08
CA SER A 74 4.42 3.41 6.49
C SER A 74 4.12 4.90 6.39
N ALA A 75 4.42 5.67 7.44
CA ALA A 75 4.18 7.11 7.50
C ALA A 75 4.95 7.87 6.40
N ILE A 76 6.22 7.56 6.17
CA ILE A 76 7.05 8.28 5.19
C ILE A 76 6.56 8.01 3.75
N MET A 77 6.16 6.77 3.43
CA MET A 77 5.63 6.41 2.12
C MET A 77 4.25 7.05 1.90
N PHE A 78 3.41 7.00 2.93
CA PHE A 78 2.06 7.56 2.89
C PHE A 78 2.11 9.09 2.76
N ALA A 79 2.94 9.77 3.54
CA ALA A 79 3.12 11.21 3.48
C ALA A 79 3.70 11.66 2.13
N ALA A 80 4.63 10.90 1.54
CA ALA A 80 5.15 11.18 0.20
C ALA A 80 4.05 11.10 -0.87
N GLY A 81 3.17 10.08 -0.80
CA GLY A 81 2.01 9.98 -1.67
C GLY A 81 1.01 11.12 -1.46
N ALA A 82 0.72 11.48 -0.21
CA ALA A 82 -0.18 12.58 0.13
C ALA A 82 0.34 13.94 -0.36
N LEU A 83 1.65 14.18 -0.26
CA LEU A 83 2.29 15.39 -0.79
C LEU A 83 2.13 15.48 -2.31
N LEU A 84 2.39 14.38 -3.03
CA LEU A 84 2.19 14.33 -4.49
C LEU A 84 0.73 14.53 -4.87
N TYR A 85 -0.21 14.00 -4.10
CA TYR A 85 -1.63 14.22 -4.33
C TYR A 85 -2.01 15.71 -4.20
N GLN A 86 -1.53 16.38 -3.16
CA GLN A 86 -1.82 17.79 -2.92
C GLN A 86 -1.21 18.71 -4.00
N TRP A 87 -0.11 18.30 -4.63
CA TRP A 87 0.62 19.07 -5.65
C TRP A 87 0.44 18.50 -7.06
N ARG A 88 -0.54 17.63 -7.28
CA ARG A 88 -0.76 16.94 -8.55
C ARG A 88 -1.00 17.88 -9.73
N ASP A 89 -1.60 19.05 -9.49
CA ASP A 89 -1.99 20.00 -10.53
C ASP A 89 -0.77 20.75 -11.11
N VAL A 90 0.35 20.79 -10.38
CA VAL A 90 1.59 21.48 -10.79
C VAL A 90 2.63 20.48 -11.33
N MET A 91 2.46 19.18 -11.03
CA MET A 91 3.45 18.15 -11.35
C MET A 91 3.35 17.69 -12.81
N PRO A 92 4.40 17.88 -13.63
CA PRO A 92 4.36 17.46 -15.03
C PRO A 92 4.53 15.93 -15.13
N ALA A 93 3.61 15.24 -15.80
CA ALA A 93 3.66 13.78 -15.98
C ALA A 93 4.60 13.35 -17.13
N ARG A 94 5.93 13.42 -16.90
CA ARG A 94 6.96 13.15 -17.91
C ARG A 94 7.69 11.83 -17.64
N TRP A 95 7.86 11.00 -18.68
CA TRP A 95 8.61 9.75 -18.58
C TRP A 95 10.10 9.96 -18.24
N SER A 96 10.69 11.10 -18.63
CA SER A 96 12.06 11.46 -18.25
C SER A 96 12.21 11.62 -16.74
N LEU A 97 11.23 12.23 -16.08
CA LEU A 97 11.22 12.37 -14.63
C LEU A 97 11.00 11.03 -13.93
N VAL A 98 10.18 10.14 -14.50
CA VAL A 98 10.05 8.76 -14.00
C VAL A 98 11.39 8.03 -14.06
N ALA A 99 12.12 8.13 -15.17
CA ALA A 99 13.44 7.51 -15.30
C ALA A 99 14.43 8.06 -14.27
N VAL A 100 14.49 9.38 -14.10
CA VAL A 100 15.32 10.03 -13.07
C VAL A 100 14.93 9.55 -11.67
N SER A 101 13.63 9.47 -11.37
CA SER A 101 13.15 8.95 -10.10
C SER A 101 13.59 7.51 -9.87
N VAL A 102 13.50 6.63 -10.87
CA VAL A 102 13.96 5.24 -10.77
C VAL A 102 15.46 5.18 -10.50
N VAL A 103 16.28 5.99 -11.19
CA VAL A 103 17.72 6.08 -10.92
C VAL A 103 17.99 6.50 -9.47
N ILE A 104 17.30 7.54 -8.98
CA ILE A 104 17.44 7.98 -7.58
C ILE A 104 17.08 6.86 -6.61
N VAL A 105 16.00 6.11 -6.85
CA VAL A 105 15.61 4.98 -6.00
C VAL A 105 16.69 3.89 -5.99
N VAL A 106 17.22 3.51 -7.16
CA VAL A 106 18.24 2.46 -7.28
C VAL A 106 19.54 2.90 -6.61
N VAL A 107 20.00 4.12 -6.86
CA VAL A 107 21.21 4.66 -6.26
C VAL A 107 21.06 4.78 -4.74
N ALA A 108 19.92 5.28 -4.25
CA ALA A 108 19.64 5.34 -2.81
C ALA A 108 19.58 3.96 -2.17
N ALA A 109 19.04 2.95 -2.86
CA ALA A 109 18.99 1.56 -2.39
C ALA A 109 20.37 0.92 -2.23
N VAL A 110 21.36 1.36 -3.03
CA VAL A 110 22.73 0.85 -2.96
C VAL A 110 23.56 1.62 -1.92
N LEU A 111 23.39 2.95 -1.84
CA LEU A 111 24.27 3.81 -1.05
C LEU A 111 23.79 4.09 0.37
N LEU A 112 22.48 4.00 0.64
CA LEU A 112 21.92 4.40 1.94
C LEU A 112 21.43 3.18 2.75
N PRO A 113 21.71 3.14 4.07
CA PRO A 113 21.16 2.12 4.96
C PRO A 113 19.63 2.14 5.00
N ASP A 114 19.02 3.33 4.90
CA ASP A 114 17.59 3.49 4.67
C ASP A 114 17.35 4.38 3.46
N TYR A 115 17.21 3.74 2.29
CA TYR A 115 16.93 4.41 1.03
C TYR A 115 15.66 5.27 1.07
N ARG A 116 14.69 4.95 1.95
CA ARG A 116 13.35 5.56 1.94
C ARG A 116 13.39 7.04 2.32
N VAL A 117 14.35 7.45 3.14
CA VAL A 117 14.55 8.84 3.53
C VAL A 117 14.68 9.74 2.30
N VAL A 118 15.31 9.26 1.22
CA VAL A 118 15.51 10.00 -0.02
C VAL A 118 14.58 9.51 -1.14
N ALA A 119 14.35 8.21 -1.20
CA ALA A 119 13.64 7.55 -2.29
C ALA A 119 12.12 7.56 -2.14
N ALA A 120 11.55 7.92 -0.99
CA ALA A 120 10.09 7.90 -0.77
C ALA A 120 9.33 8.69 -1.84
N LEU A 121 9.73 9.94 -2.05
CA LEU A 121 9.07 10.86 -2.97
C LEU A 121 9.34 10.50 -4.44
N PRO A 122 10.58 10.21 -4.87
CA PRO A 122 10.86 9.67 -6.20
C PRO A 122 10.10 8.37 -6.50
N LEU A 123 10.04 7.44 -5.55
CA LEU A 123 9.33 6.18 -5.72
C LEU A 123 7.82 6.41 -5.88
N ALA A 124 7.23 7.23 -5.02
CA ALA A 124 5.81 7.57 -5.12
C ALA A 124 5.50 8.26 -6.46
N TYR A 125 6.37 9.17 -6.92
CA TYR A 125 6.23 9.84 -8.21
C TYR A 125 6.31 8.85 -9.38
N ALA A 126 7.33 7.98 -9.38
CA ALA A 126 7.51 6.97 -10.43
C ALA A 126 6.30 6.05 -10.53
N VAL A 127 5.76 5.59 -9.40
CA VAL A 127 4.58 4.71 -9.36
C VAL A 127 3.33 5.44 -9.86
N ILE A 128 3.02 6.63 -9.32
CA ILE A 128 1.80 7.36 -9.65
C ILE A 128 1.79 7.82 -11.10
N VAL A 129 2.90 8.38 -11.60
CA VAL A 129 2.97 8.86 -12.99
C VAL A 129 2.96 7.70 -13.97
N SER A 130 3.65 6.59 -13.67
CA SER A 130 3.58 5.39 -14.52
C SER A 130 2.14 4.86 -14.56
N ALA A 131 1.47 4.74 -13.42
CA ALA A 131 0.08 4.30 -13.36
C ALA A 131 -0.88 5.24 -14.13
N ALA A 132 -0.70 6.55 -14.00
CA ALA A 132 -1.52 7.54 -14.70
C ALA A 132 -1.30 7.55 -16.22
N ARG A 133 -0.08 7.24 -16.67
CA ARG A 133 0.30 7.27 -18.10
C ARG A 133 0.10 5.93 -18.81
N ILE A 134 0.14 4.81 -18.09
CA ILE A 134 -0.12 3.48 -18.66
C ILE A 134 -1.64 3.31 -18.81
N HIS A 135 -2.19 3.80 -19.92
CA HIS A 135 -3.58 3.60 -20.28
C HIS A 135 -3.75 2.39 -21.20
N ASN A 136 -3.33 1.20 -20.76
CA ASN A 136 -3.54 -0.02 -21.53
C ASN A 136 -4.80 -0.74 -21.06
N ARG A 137 -5.83 -0.78 -21.91
CA ARG A 137 -7.12 -1.44 -21.64
C ARG A 137 -6.95 -2.94 -21.31
N ARG A 138 -5.89 -3.59 -21.79
CA ARG A 138 -5.58 -5.00 -21.52
C ARG A 138 -4.97 -5.24 -20.13
N LEU A 139 -4.28 -4.24 -19.57
CA LEU A 139 -3.74 -4.29 -18.21
C LEU A 139 -4.77 -3.88 -17.16
N ARG A 140 -5.90 -3.32 -17.60
CA ARG A 140 -7.01 -2.97 -16.73
C ARG A 140 -7.79 -4.23 -16.38
N LEU A 141 -7.33 -4.93 -15.34
CA LEU A 141 -8.06 -6.05 -14.75
C LEU A 141 -9.45 -5.54 -14.34
N ARG A 142 -10.49 -6.15 -14.91
CA ARG A 142 -11.89 -5.82 -14.55
C ARG A 142 -12.24 -6.29 -13.13
N THR A 143 -11.36 -7.08 -12.53
CA THR A 143 -11.48 -7.73 -11.23
C THR A 143 -10.39 -7.21 -10.30
N ASP A 144 -10.76 -6.80 -9.09
CA ASP A 144 -9.83 -6.30 -8.08
C ASP A 144 -9.11 -7.46 -7.39
N LEU A 145 -8.28 -8.16 -8.19
CA LEU A 145 -7.46 -9.28 -7.75
C LEU A 145 -6.35 -8.84 -6.78
N SER A 146 -6.02 -7.54 -6.76
CA SER A 146 -5.01 -6.95 -5.89
C SER A 146 -5.26 -7.30 -4.43
N TYR A 147 -6.52 -7.26 -4.00
CA TYR A 147 -6.88 -7.54 -2.62
C TYR A 147 -6.63 -9.00 -2.24
N GLY A 148 -7.07 -9.94 -3.08
CA GLY A 148 -6.80 -11.37 -2.89
C GLY A 148 -5.31 -11.67 -2.89
N VAL A 149 -4.56 -11.11 -3.85
CA VAL A 149 -3.10 -11.27 -3.91
C VAL A 149 -2.46 -10.75 -2.63
N TYR A 150 -2.88 -9.59 -2.11
CA TYR A 150 -2.35 -9.01 -0.88
C TYR A 150 -2.56 -9.90 0.35
N ILE A 151 -3.76 -10.47 0.52
CA ILE A 151 -4.08 -11.34 1.66
C ILE A 151 -3.32 -12.67 1.56
N TYR A 152 -3.34 -13.32 0.40
CA TYR A 152 -2.83 -14.68 0.25
C TYR A 152 -1.33 -14.76 -0.04
N ALA A 153 -0.69 -13.69 -0.52
CA ALA A 153 0.73 -13.72 -0.89
C ALA A 153 1.62 -14.22 0.25
N PHE A 154 1.46 -13.65 1.44
CA PHE A 154 2.34 -13.96 2.58
C PHE A 154 2.13 -15.40 3.10
N PRO A 155 0.90 -15.89 3.37
CA PRO A 155 0.66 -17.29 3.67
C PRO A 155 1.21 -18.26 2.60
N THR A 156 0.99 -17.97 1.32
CA THR A 156 1.48 -18.83 0.24
C THR A 156 3.01 -18.86 0.20
N GLN A 157 3.68 -17.73 0.42
CA GLN A 157 5.14 -17.68 0.52
C GLN A 157 5.65 -18.50 1.71
N GLN A 158 5.01 -18.41 2.88
CA GLN A 158 5.37 -19.20 4.05
C GLN A 158 5.17 -20.70 3.83
N LEU A 159 4.09 -21.11 3.15
CA LEU A 159 3.85 -22.51 2.76
C LEU A 159 4.95 -23.00 1.81
N LEU A 160 5.21 -22.27 0.72
CA LEU A 160 6.25 -22.63 -0.23
C LEU A 160 7.63 -22.70 0.43
N ALA A 161 7.93 -21.77 1.33
CA ALA A 161 9.16 -21.80 2.12
C ALA A 161 9.24 -23.06 3.01
N SER A 162 8.14 -23.43 3.68
CA SER A 162 8.07 -24.65 4.50
C SER A 162 8.17 -25.94 3.69
N CYS A 163 7.75 -25.92 2.41
CA CYS A 163 7.90 -27.03 1.47
C CYS A 163 9.32 -27.13 0.87
N GLY A 164 10.28 -26.31 1.31
CA GLY A 164 11.67 -26.34 0.85
C GLY A 164 11.96 -25.52 -0.41
N VAL A 165 10.95 -24.81 -0.95
CA VAL A 165 11.08 -23.99 -2.17
C VAL A 165 11.88 -22.70 -1.90
N ALA A 166 12.08 -22.32 -0.63
CA ALA A 166 12.91 -21.18 -0.23
C ALA A 166 14.41 -21.36 -0.55
N THR A 167 14.85 -22.55 -0.95
CA THR A 167 16.23 -22.81 -1.40
C THR A 167 16.52 -22.27 -2.79
N LEU A 168 15.48 -21.91 -3.56
CA LEU A 168 15.62 -21.28 -4.87
C LEU A 168 16.17 -19.86 -4.76
N ASN A 169 16.81 -19.37 -5.83
CA ASN A 169 17.17 -17.96 -5.97
C ASN A 169 15.92 -17.08 -5.72
N PRO A 170 16.04 -15.92 -5.04
CA PRO A 170 14.92 -15.02 -4.74
C PRO A 170 14.01 -14.68 -5.94
N ILE A 171 14.57 -14.56 -7.15
CA ILE A 171 13.81 -14.29 -8.37
C ILE A 171 12.93 -15.49 -8.75
N ALA A 172 13.51 -16.70 -8.72
CA ALA A 172 12.79 -17.93 -9.00
C ALA A 172 11.71 -18.19 -7.94
N PHE A 173 12.02 -17.96 -6.66
CA PHE A 173 11.06 -18.05 -5.57
C PHE A 173 9.88 -17.07 -5.75
N ALA A 174 10.17 -15.81 -6.11
CA ALA A 174 9.14 -14.82 -6.39
C ALA A 174 8.25 -15.22 -7.59
N GLY A 175 8.84 -15.79 -8.65
CA GLY A 175 8.11 -16.29 -9.81
C GLY A 175 7.16 -17.44 -9.45
N VAL A 176 7.66 -18.43 -8.70
CA VAL A 176 6.84 -19.57 -8.23
C VAL A 176 5.73 -19.08 -7.29
N SER A 177 6.07 -18.23 -6.31
CA SER A 177 5.10 -17.65 -5.39
C SER A 177 3.99 -16.91 -6.13
N THR A 178 4.33 -16.06 -7.10
CA THR A 178 3.33 -15.31 -7.89
C THR A 178 2.43 -16.25 -8.68
N THR A 179 3.01 -17.28 -9.29
CA THR A 179 2.27 -18.28 -10.08
C THR A 179 1.27 -19.06 -9.24
N VAL A 180 1.55 -19.29 -7.95
CA VAL A 180 0.64 -19.98 -7.03
C VAL A 180 -0.40 -19.02 -6.43
N VAL A 181 -0.01 -17.78 -6.09
CA VAL A 181 -0.89 -16.80 -5.46
C VAL A 181 -1.97 -16.30 -6.41
N VAL A 182 -1.64 -16.06 -7.68
CA VAL A 182 -2.59 -15.48 -8.64
C VAL A 182 -3.82 -16.38 -8.86
N PRO A 183 -3.70 -17.70 -9.09
CA PRO A 183 -4.85 -18.61 -9.14
C PRO A 183 -5.64 -18.64 -7.83
N LEU A 184 -4.99 -18.66 -6.67
CA LEU A 184 -5.67 -18.66 -5.38
C LEU A 184 -6.47 -17.36 -5.16
N ALA A 185 -5.87 -16.21 -5.49
CA ALA A 185 -6.54 -14.92 -5.46
C ALA A 185 -7.72 -14.86 -6.44
N ALA A 186 -7.57 -15.43 -7.64
CA ALA A 186 -8.65 -15.52 -8.62
C ALA A 186 -9.80 -16.41 -8.13
N LEU A 187 -9.50 -17.58 -7.56
CA LEU A 187 -10.50 -18.46 -6.97
C LEU A 187 -11.26 -17.77 -5.83
N SER A 188 -10.55 -17.08 -4.94
CA SER A 188 -11.15 -16.29 -3.87
C SER A 188 -12.06 -15.18 -4.41
N TRP A 189 -11.62 -14.48 -5.47
CA TRP A 189 -12.42 -13.46 -6.14
C TRP A 189 -13.74 -14.03 -6.70
N PHE A 190 -13.66 -15.16 -7.43
CA PHE A 190 -14.85 -15.77 -8.03
C PHE A 190 -15.81 -16.36 -6.97
N ALA A 191 -15.28 -16.93 -5.88
CA ALA A 191 -16.06 -17.61 -4.86
C ALA A 191 -16.66 -16.67 -3.80
N ILE A 192 -15.93 -15.60 -3.41
CA ILE A 192 -16.29 -14.74 -2.28
C ILE A 192 -16.62 -13.34 -2.76
N GLU A 193 -15.71 -12.72 -3.50
CA GLU A 193 -15.75 -11.28 -3.73
C GLU A 193 -16.80 -10.87 -4.78
N LYS A 194 -16.90 -11.61 -5.89
CA LYS A 194 -17.93 -11.36 -6.92
C LYS A 194 -19.36 -11.49 -6.36
N PRO A 195 -19.70 -12.53 -5.56
CA PRO A 195 -20.99 -12.58 -4.87
C PRO A 195 -21.20 -11.40 -3.90
N ALA A 196 -20.21 -11.08 -3.06
CA ALA A 196 -20.31 -10.01 -2.07
C ALA A 196 -20.54 -8.63 -2.71
N GLN A 197 -19.87 -8.33 -3.82
CA GLN A 197 -20.07 -7.09 -4.56
C GLN A 197 -21.46 -7.01 -5.20
N SER A 198 -21.99 -8.12 -5.70
CA SER A 198 -23.36 -8.16 -6.23
C SER A 198 -24.40 -7.87 -5.15
N LEU A 199 -24.19 -8.37 -3.92
CA LEU A 199 -25.08 -8.14 -2.78
C LEU A 199 -25.02 -6.68 -2.32
N LYS A 200 -23.82 -6.08 -2.25
CA LYS A 200 -23.63 -4.66 -1.95
C LYS A 200 -24.39 -3.77 -2.94
N PHE A 201 -24.34 -4.08 -4.23
CA PHE A 201 -25.05 -3.29 -5.24
C PHE A 201 -26.57 -3.38 -5.08
N ARG A 202 -27.10 -4.56 -4.74
CA ARG A 202 -28.53 -4.75 -4.45
C ARG A 202 -28.97 -4.00 -3.19
N LEU A 203 -28.18 -4.03 -2.12
CA LEU A 203 -28.46 -3.29 -0.88
C LEU A 203 -28.42 -1.77 -1.10
N LYS A 204 -27.41 -1.26 -1.80
CA LYS A 204 -27.29 0.17 -2.11
C LYS A 204 -28.46 0.67 -2.96
N ARG A 205 -28.89 -0.12 -3.96
CA ARG A 205 -30.08 0.19 -4.78
C ARG A 205 -31.35 0.23 -3.92
N LYS A 206 -31.51 -0.67 -2.95
CA LYS A 206 -32.65 -0.67 -2.02
C LYS A 206 -32.68 0.58 -1.14
N TRP A 207 -31.54 0.99 -0.58
CA TRP A 207 -31.45 2.18 0.28
C TRP A 207 -31.61 3.49 -0.48
N SER A 208 -31.06 3.61 -1.69
CA SER A 208 -31.32 4.79 -2.53
C SER A 208 -32.79 4.88 -2.96
N GLY A 209 -33.44 3.73 -3.20
CA GLY A 209 -34.88 3.69 -3.48
C GLY A 209 -35.75 4.12 -2.30
N SER A 210 -35.40 3.72 -1.06
CA SER A 210 -36.14 4.14 0.13
C SER A 210 -35.96 5.63 0.43
N GLN A 211 -34.75 6.18 0.26
CA GLN A 211 -34.48 7.61 0.46
C GLN A 211 -35.22 8.50 -0.56
N LEU A 212 -35.33 8.06 -1.81
CA LEU A 212 -36.09 8.77 -2.85
C LEU A 212 -37.61 8.72 -2.58
N ALA A 213 -38.11 7.63 -2.01
CA ALA A 213 -39.51 7.50 -1.63
C ALA A 213 -39.86 8.43 -0.44
N GLU A 214 -39.01 8.49 0.59
CA GLU A 214 -39.17 9.42 1.73
C GLU A 214 -39.11 10.89 1.29
N ALA A 215 -38.17 11.26 0.40
CA ALA A 215 -38.05 12.63 -0.10
C ALA A 215 -39.19 13.08 -1.03
N SER A 216 -39.99 12.14 -1.57
CA SER A 216 -41.17 12.45 -2.40
C SER A 216 -42.46 12.64 -1.61
N GLN A 217 -42.43 12.35 -0.30
CA GLN A 217 -43.58 12.46 0.61
C GLN A 217 -43.50 13.68 1.55
N SER A 218 -42.39 14.43 1.50
CA SER A 218 -42.17 15.71 2.19
C SER A 218 -42.36 16.89 1.25
#